data_AF-A0A183DMX2-F1
#
_entry.id   AF-A0A183DMX2-F1
#
_cell.length_a   1.000
_cell.length_b   1.000
_cell.length_c   1.000
_cell.angle_alpha   90.00
_cell.angle_beta   90.00
_cell.angle_gamma   90.00
#
_symmetry.space_group_name_H-M   'P 1'
#
loop_
_entity.id
_entity.type
_entity.pdbx_description
1 polymer ?
#
loop_
_entity_poly.entity_id
_entity_poly.type
_entity_poly.pdbx_seq_one_letter_code
_entity_poly.pdbx_strand_id
1 'polypeptide(L)' 'MELCSFHSCSKGYMGECGLRGGYVEVLNMHPDVFKHFKKMISAKLCPTVLGQIVMDCVANPPKPGDPSYNLWIKVSLLN' A
#
# COMPACT_ATOMS: atom_id res chain seq x y z
N MET A 1 23.31 5.01 1.56
CA MET A 1 22.17 5.70 0.92
C MET A 1 20.93 5.32 1.70
N GLU A 2 20.14 6.31 2.12
CA GLU A 2 18.89 6.13 2.88
C GLU A 2 17.71 6.27 1.91
N LEU A 3 16.69 5.41 1.98
CA LEU A 3 15.56 5.41 1.03
C LEU A 3 14.22 5.23 1.73
N CYS A 4 13.23 6.00 1.27
CA CYS A 4 11.81 5.82 1.61
C CYS A 4 10.99 5.73 0.32
N SER A 5 10.39 4.56 0.06
CA SER A 5 9.53 4.32 -1.09
C SER A 5 8.07 4.38 -0.68
N PHE A 6 7.27 5.22 -1.31
CA PHE A 6 5.86 5.41 -0.98
C PHE A 6 4.96 4.81 -2.06
N HIS A 7 3.91 4.12 -1.63
CA HIS A 7 2.88 3.59 -2.51
C HIS A 7 1.49 3.92 -1.96
N SER A 8 0.58 4.36 -2.82
CA SER A 8 -0.78 4.73 -2.44
C SER A 8 -1.80 4.01 -3.31
N CYS A 9 -2.90 3.55 -2.71
CA CYS A 9 -4.03 2.98 -3.45
C CYS A 9 -4.84 4.02 -4.24
N SER A 10 -4.55 5.32 -4.09
CA SER A 10 -5.41 6.39 -4.62
C SER A 10 -5.23 6.66 -6.11
N LYS A 11 -4.27 6.01 -6.78
CA LYS A 11 -3.83 6.31 -8.16
C LYS A 11 -3.71 5.01 -8.97
N GLY A 12 -3.56 5.15 -10.29
CA GLY A 12 -3.48 4.02 -11.22
C GLY A 12 -4.85 3.40 -11.48
N TYR A 13 -4.86 2.24 -12.16
CA TYR A 13 -6.09 1.53 -12.55
C TYR A 13 -6.92 1.04 -11.35
N MET A 14 -6.31 0.88 -10.16
CA MET A 14 -7.04 0.55 -8.92
C MET A 14 -7.81 1.75 -8.37
N GLY A 15 -7.22 2.95 -8.38
CA GLY A 15 -7.97 4.22 -8.26
C GLY A 15 -8.81 4.47 -6.99
N GLU A 16 -8.55 3.77 -5.88
CA GLU A 16 -9.37 3.77 -4.65
C GLU A 16 -9.16 5.00 -3.76
N CYS A 17 -9.34 6.20 -4.32
CA CYS A 17 -8.98 7.47 -3.68
C CYS A 17 -9.74 7.79 -2.39
N GLY A 18 -10.99 7.33 -2.26
CA GLY A 18 -11.83 7.53 -1.07
C GLY A 18 -11.42 6.67 0.14
N LEU A 19 -10.70 5.57 -0.07
CA LEU A 19 -10.33 4.62 0.97
C LEU A 19 -9.03 4.99 1.70
N ARG A 20 -8.26 5.93 1.13
CA ARG A 20 -7.10 6.59 1.76
C ARG A 20 -6.06 5.61 2.31
N GLY A 21 -5.74 4.56 1.55
CA GLY A 21 -4.70 3.58 1.84
C GLY A 21 -3.33 3.94 1.25
N GLY A 22 -2.27 3.51 1.94
CA GLY A 22 -0.89 3.59 1.46
C GLY A 22 0.11 2.94 2.41
N TYR A 23 1.32 2.70 1.92
CA TYR A 23 2.45 2.26 2.74
C TYR A 23 3.73 3.04 2.40
N VAL A 24 4.71 2.94 3.30
CA VAL A 24 6.09 3.37 3.06
C VAL A 24 7.03 2.22 3.38
N GLU A 25 7.93 1.90 2.46
CA GLU A 25 9.07 1.02 2.69
C GLU A 25 10.28 1.89 3.04
N VAL A 26 10.91 1.62 4.18
CA VAL A 26 12.07 2.39 4.68
C VAL A 26 13.29 1.48 4.69
N LEU A 27 14.30 1.82 3.89
CA LEU A 27 15.54 1.04 3.73
C LEU A 27 16.76 1.87 4.15
N ASN A 28 17.67 1.24 4.88
CA ASN A 28 18.98 1.79 5.26
C ASN A 28 18.92 3.16 5.98
N MET A 29 17.84 3.47 6.69
CA MET A 29 17.68 4.71 7.45
C MET A 29 18.61 4.73 8.66
N HIS A 30 19.23 5.88 8.95
CA HIS A 30 20.06 6.06 10.14
C HIS A 30 19.27 5.66 11.40
N PRO A 31 19.85 4.86 12.31
CA PRO A 31 19.11 4.31 13.46
C PRO A 31 18.43 5.37 14.32
N ASP A 32 19.10 6.50 14.56
CA ASP A 32 18.52 7.60 15.34
C ASP A 32 17.34 8.28 14.62
N VAL A 33 17.38 8.38 13.30
CA VAL A 33 16.26 8.94 12.51
C VAL A 33 15.09 7.97 12.54
N PHE A 34 15.34 6.67 12.34
CA PHE A 34 14.31 5.64 12.38
C PHE A 34 13.68 5.50 13.79
N LYS A 35 14.45 5.74 14.85
CA LYS A 35 13.95 5.81 16.23
C LYS A 35 12.95 6.96 16.40
N HIS A 36 13.24 8.14 15.87
CA HIS A 36 12.30 9.26 15.91
C HIS A 36 11.05 8.99 15.07
N PHE A 37 11.19 8.36 13.91
CA PHE A 37 10.07 7.92 13.08
C PHE A 37 9.14 6.95 13.82
N LYS A 38 9.70 5.91 14.45
CA LYS A 38 8.93 4.95 15.27
C LYS A 38 8.21 5.63 16.43
N LYS A 39 8.88 6.54 17.14
CA LYS A 39 8.29 7.33 18.23
C LYS A 39 7.08 8.16 17.74
N MET A 40 7.21 8.78 16.57
CA MET A 40 6.13 9.55 15.95
C MET A 40 4.93 8.67 15.59
N ILE A 41 5.17 7.49 15.00
CA ILE A 41 4.09 6.57 14.61
C ILE A 41 3.39 5.99 15.84
N SER A 42 4.12 5.60 16.88
CA SER A 42 3.52 5.04 18.10
C SER A 42 2.63 6.04 18.86
N ALA A 43 2.82 7.34 18.63
CA ALA A 43 1.97 8.39 19.22
C ALA A 43 0.67 8.63 18.42
N LYS A 44 0.51 8.02 17.24
CA LYS A 44 -0.68 8.14 16.39
C LYS A 44 -1.53 6.88 16.51
N LEU A 45 -2.84 7.02 16.27
CA LEU A 45 -3.71 5.87 16.02
C LEU A 45 -3.28 5.17 14.71
N CYS A 46 -3.57 3.87 14.61
CA CYS A 46 -3.31 3.12 13.39
C CYS A 46 -4.16 3.65 12.21
N PRO A 47 -3.72 3.42 10.96
CA PRO A 47 -4.53 3.71 9.78
C PRO A 47 -5.86 2.96 9.80
N THR A 48 -6.85 3.44 9.07
CA THR A 48 -8.17 2.77 8.99
C THR A 48 -8.01 1.34 8.50
N VAL A 49 -8.79 0.42 9.07
CA VAL A 49 -8.77 -1.00 8.67
C VAL A 49 -9.12 -1.14 7.18
N LEU A 50 -10.09 -0.35 6.69
CA LEU A 50 -10.43 -0.33 5.26
C LEU A 50 -9.25 0.09 4.38
N GLY A 51 -8.51 1.13 4.77
CA GLY A 51 -7.32 1.56 4.02
C GLY A 51 -6.23 0.50 4.01
N GLN A 52 -6.08 -0.26 5.10
CA GLN A 52 -5.14 -1.40 5.16
C GLN A 52 -5.57 -2.58 4.29
N ILE A 53 -6.86 -2.96 4.31
CA ILE A 53 -7.40 -4.05 3.48
C ILE A 53 -7.23 -3.74 1.98
N VAL A 54 -7.53 -2.51 1.59
CA VAL A 54 -7.39 -2.09 0.18
C VAL A 54 -5.93 -2.16 -0.25
N MET A 55 -4.99 -1.78 0.62
CA MET A 55 -3.57 -1.91 0.32
C MET A 55 -3.14 -3.36 0.12
N ASP A 56 -3.71 -4.30 0.88
CA ASP A 56 -3.46 -5.74 0.68
C ASP A 56 -3.94 -6.21 -0.70
N CYS A 57 -5.18 -5.85 -1.08
CA CYS A 57 -5.72 -6.20 -2.40
C CYS A 57 -4.93 -5.55 -3.55
N VAL A 58 -4.41 -4.33 -3.37
CA VAL A 58 -3.57 -3.63 -4.36
C VAL A 58 -2.20 -4.27 -4.50
N ALA A 59 -1.57 -4.65 -3.40
CA ALA A 59 -0.25 -5.27 -3.41
C ALA A 59 -0.28 -6.75 -3.82
N ASN A 60 -1.40 -7.42 -3.66
CA ASN A 60 -1.57 -8.85 -3.93
C ASN A 60 -2.83 -9.10 -4.78
N PRO A 61 -2.80 -8.73 -6.07
CA PRO A 61 -3.92 -8.99 -6.98
C PRO A 61 -4.10 -10.50 -7.23
N PRO A 62 -5.26 -10.92 -7.79
CA PRO A 62 -5.49 -12.31 -8.20
C PRO A 62 -4.36 -12.87 -9.07
N LYS A 63 -4.02 -14.14 -8.87
CA LYS A 63 -2.94 -14.86 -9.56
C LYS A 63 -3.49 -15.87 -10.56
N PRO A 64 -2.71 -16.30 -11.57
CA PRO A 64 -3.13 -17.36 -12.47
C PRO A 64 -3.62 -18.60 -11.69
N GLY A 65 -4.85 -19.03 -11.98
CA GLY A 65 -5.51 -20.13 -11.27
C GLY A 65 -6.55 -19.70 -10.24
N ASP A 66 -6.52 -18.44 -9.79
CA ASP A 66 -7.56 -17.92 -8.89
C ASP A 66 -8.90 -17.74 -9.64
N PRO A 67 -10.05 -17.97 -8.98
CA PRO A 67 -11.36 -17.90 -9.63
C PRO A 67 -11.65 -16.58 -10.36
N SER A 68 -11.13 -15.45 -9.85
CA SER A 68 -11.36 -14.11 -10.40
C SER A 68 -10.24 -13.62 -11.33
N TYR A 69 -9.17 -14.38 -11.57
CA TYR A 69 -7.99 -13.91 -12.31
C TYR A 69 -8.31 -13.42 -13.72
N ASN A 70 -9.03 -14.23 -14.49
CA ASN A 70 -9.38 -13.90 -15.88
C ASN A 70 -10.26 -12.65 -15.96
N LEU A 71 -11.16 -12.47 -14.99
CA LEU A 71 -12.00 -11.28 -14.91
C LEU A 71 -11.17 -10.04 -14.53
N TRP A 72 -10.28 -10.18 -13.54
CA TRP A 72 -9.41 -9.10 -13.09
C TRP A 72 -8.52 -8.60 -14.23
N ILE A 73 -7.81 -9.48 -14.93
CA ILE A 73 -6.96 -9.11 -16.08
C ILE A 73 -7.77 -8.38 -17.16
N LYS A 74 -8.97 -8.88 -17.49
CA LYS A 74 -9.82 -8.26 -18.51
C LYS A 74 -10.20 -6.82 -18.12
N VAL A 75 -10.56 -6.57 -16.86
CA VAL A 75 -10.99 -5.24 -16.40
C VAL A 75 -9.78 -4.31 -16.21
N SER A 76 -8.67 -4.82 -15.70
CA SER A 76 -7.45 -4.03 -15.45
C SER A 76 -6.78 -3.56 -16.74
N LEU A 77 -6.86 -4.32 -17.84
CA LEU A 77 -6.29 -3.92 -19.14
C LEU A 77 -7.16 -2.92 -19.92
N LEU A 78 -8.40 -2.68 -19.50
CA LEU A 78 -9.34 -1.78 -20.16
C LEU A 78 -9.31 -0.34 -19.60
N ASN A 79 -8.57 -0.11 -18.52
CA ASN A 79 -8.39 1.19 -17.86
C ASN A 79 -6.95 1.67 -17.99
#